data_AF-A0A8T4DBF4-F1
#
_entry.id   AF-A0A8T4DBF4-F1
#
_cell.length_a   1.000
_cell.length_b   1.000
_cell.length_c   1.000
_cell.angle_alpha   90.00
_cell.angle_beta   90.00
_cell.angle_gamma   90.00
#
_symmetry.space_group_name_H-M   'P 1'
#
loop_
_entity.id
_entity.type
_entity.pdbx_description
1 polymer ?
#
loop_
_entity_poly.entity_id
_entity_poly.type
_entity_poly.pdbx_seq_one_letter_code
_entity_poly.pdbx_strand_id
1 'polypeptide(L)'
;MSSKEQTGEDNVEKIGALNEIFENVISDASDLIKDLYWSVKTYLLFGLITILFGVQTLIYNIDAIQDRLYIPLFVAGAMLFAGAVQILNYFRLRKKYSRLFKVQDELKKA
;
A
#
# COMPACT_ATOMS: atom_id res chain seq x y z
N MET A 1 -16.37 55.64 5.06
CA MET A 1 -15.98 54.77 3.93
C MET A 1 -15.01 53.65 4.31
N SER A 2 -14.41 53.66 5.52
CA SER A 2 -13.24 52.84 5.85
C SER A 2 -13.48 51.38 6.27
N SER A 3 -14.63 51.03 6.85
CA SER A 3 -14.78 49.72 7.52
C SER A 3 -15.21 48.56 6.62
N LYS A 4 -15.75 48.83 5.41
CA LYS A 4 -16.19 47.76 4.48
C LYS A 4 -15.06 47.26 3.57
N GLU A 5 -14.14 48.13 3.17
CA GLU A 5 -12.98 47.75 2.35
C GLU A 5 -11.96 46.93 3.15
N GLN A 6 -11.69 47.30 4.42
CA GLN A 6 -10.82 46.52 5.31
C GLN A 6 -11.32 45.10 5.59
N THR A 7 -12.64 44.90 5.76
CA THR A 7 -13.23 43.56 5.89
C THR A 7 -13.20 42.76 4.59
N GLY A 8 -13.09 43.42 3.43
CA GLY A 8 -12.99 42.76 2.14
C GLY A 8 -11.61 42.15 1.92
N GLU A 9 -10.55 42.93 2.15
CA GLU A 9 -9.16 42.47 2.03
C GLU A 9 -8.82 41.35 3.04
N ASP A 10 -9.23 41.50 4.31
CA ASP A 10 -8.99 40.48 5.35
C ASP A 10 -9.70 39.15 5.05
N ASN A 11 -10.86 39.19 4.37
CA ASN A 11 -11.54 37.97 3.92
C ASN A 11 -10.85 37.33 2.70
N VAL A 12 -10.28 38.13 1.78
CA VAL A 12 -9.54 37.62 0.63
C VAL A 12 -8.23 36.96 1.06
N GLU A 13 -7.49 37.55 2.00
CA GLU A 13 -6.29 36.93 2.58
C GLU A 13 -6.61 35.62 3.30
N LYS A 14 -7.70 35.59 4.10
CA LYS A 14 -8.15 34.34 4.75
C LYS A 14 -8.52 33.27 3.74
N ILE A 15 -9.22 33.62 2.65
CA ILE A 15 -9.56 32.68 1.59
C ILE A 15 -8.29 32.15 0.89
N GLY A 16 -7.31 33.02 0.64
CA GLY A 16 -6.01 32.63 0.08
C GLY A 16 -5.25 31.64 0.99
N ALA A 17 -5.14 31.95 2.28
CA ALA A 17 -4.50 31.09 3.26
C ALA A 17 -5.23 29.74 3.41
N LEU A 18 -6.57 29.74 3.37
CA LEU A 18 -7.37 28.52 3.35
C LEU A 18 -7.10 27.70 2.09
N ASN A 19 -7.00 28.33 0.92
CA ASN A 19 -6.72 27.62 -0.33
C ASN A 19 -5.33 26.96 -0.29
N GLU A 20 -4.32 27.67 0.22
CA GLU A 20 -2.97 27.10 0.40
C GLU A 20 -2.98 25.90 1.37
N ILE A 21 -3.72 26.00 2.48
CA ILE A 21 -3.90 24.86 3.40
C ILE A 21 -4.57 23.68 2.69
N PHE A 22 -5.62 23.93 1.90
CA PHE A 22 -6.30 22.88 1.15
C PHE A 22 -5.38 22.20 0.13
N GLU A 23 -4.58 22.96 -0.61
CA GLU A 23 -3.60 22.42 -1.56
C GLU A 23 -2.55 21.54 -0.87
N ASN A 24 -2.02 21.99 0.27
CA ASN A 24 -1.07 21.22 1.06
C ASN A 24 -1.69 19.90 1.56
N VAL A 25 -2.93 19.94 2.08
CA VAL A 25 -3.65 18.73 2.53
C VAL A 25 -3.89 17.76 1.38
N ILE A 26 -4.24 18.26 0.19
CA ILE A 26 -4.43 17.43 -1.00
C ILE A 26 -3.11 16.78 -1.43
N SER A 27 -2.01 17.52 -1.38
CA SER A 27 -0.67 17.02 -1.69
C SER A 27 -0.26 15.89 -0.74
N ASP A 28 -0.36 16.13 0.58
CA ASP A 28 -0.02 15.14 1.61
C ASP A 28 -0.89 13.88 1.49
N ALA A 29 -2.19 14.04 1.26
CA ALA A 29 -3.10 12.92 1.05
C ALA A 29 -2.73 12.11 -0.21
N SER A 30 -2.30 12.77 -1.29
CA SER A 30 -1.85 12.11 -2.51
C SER A 30 -0.60 11.26 -2.27
N ASP A 31 0.38 11.80 -1.54
CA ASP A 31 1.61 11.07 -1.23
C ASP A 31 1.32 9.87 -0.31
N LEU A 32 0.45 10.03 0.69
CA LEU A 32 0.00 8.94 1.54
C LEU A 32 -0.65 7.80 0.74
N ILE A 33 -1.43 8.13 -0.31
CA ILE A 33 -2.04 7.11 -1.18
C ILE A 33 -0.98 6.42 -2.05
N LYS A 34 0.06 7.12 -2.52
CA LYS A 34 1.19 6.50 -3.24
C LYS A 34 1.93 5.51 -2.35
N ASP A 35 2.20 5.91 -1.10
CA ASP A 35 2.87 5.06 -0.12
C ASP A 35 2.02 3.84 0.22
N LEU A 36 0.70 4.03 0.37
CA LEU A 36 -0.23 2.92 0.55
C LEU A 36 -0.23 1.98 -0.65
N TYR A 37 -0.21 2.51 -1.88
CA TYR A 37 -0.15 1.69 -3.09
C TYR A 37 1.14 0.86 -3.16
N TRP A 38 2.27 1.46 -2.82
CA TRP A 38 3.56 0.78 -2.72
C TRP A 38 3.54 -0.31 -1.64
N SER A 39 3.07 0.03 -0.43
CA SER A 39 2.92 -0.91 0.68
C SER A 39 2.06 -2.12 0.29
N VAL A 40 0.94 -1.90 -0.39
CA VAL A 40 0.07 -2.96 -0.91
C VAL A 40 0.84 -3.85 -1.89
N LYS A 41 1.56 -3.29 -2.87
CA LYS A 41 2.38 -4.06 -3.81
C LYS A 41 3.46 -4.90 -3.12
N THR A 42 4.03 -4.40 -2.03
CA THR A 42 5.06 -5.09 -1.27
C THR A 42 4.56 -6.42 -0.68
N TYR A 43 3.27 -6.53 -0.30
CA TYR A 43 2.66 -7.81 0.09
C TYR A 43 2.69 -8.86 -1.03
N LEU A 44 2.44 -8.44 -2.27
CA LEU A 44 2.51 -9.35 -3.42
C LEU A 44 3.95 -9.83 -3.65
N LEU A 45 4.92 -8.91 -3.59
CA LEU A 45 6.33 -9.21 -3.78
C LEU A 45 6.83 -10.19 -2.70
N PHE A 46 6.61 -9.88 -1.43
CA PHE A 46 7.01 -10.77 -0.34
C PHE A 46 6.27 -12.10 -0.39
N GLY A 47 5.00 -12.12 -0.80
CA GLY A 47 4.25 -13.36 -0.95
C GLY A 47 4.87 -14.29 -1.99
N LEU A 48 5.27 -13.75 -3.14
CA LEU A 48 5.98 -14.47 -4.19
C LEU A 48 7.36 -14.95 -3.73
N ILE A 49 8.14 -14.07 -3.10
CA ILE A 49 9.47 -14.42 -2.56
C ILE A 49 9.34 -15.58 -1.56
N THR A 50 8.39 -15.49 -0.63
CA THR A 50 8.18 -16.53 0.39
C THR A 50 7.81 -17.88 -0.25
N ILE A 51 6.99 -17.87 -1.30
CA ILE A 51 6.68 -19.09 -2.07
C ILE A 51 7.94 -19.66 -2.72
N LEU A 52 8.76 -18.82 -3.35
CA LEU A 52 10.01 -19.26 -3.99
C LEU A 52 10.97 -19.90 -2.98
N PHE A 53 11.11 -19.31 -1.79
CA PHE A 53 11.91 -19.90 -0.70
C PHE A 53 11.33 -21.24 -0.22
N GLY A 54 10.00 -21.36 -0.14
CA GLY A 54 9.34 -22.62 0.17
C GLY A 54 9.66 -23.72 -0.86
N VAL A 55 9.55 -23.39 -2.16
CA VAL A 55 9.91 -24.31 -3.25
C VAL A 55 11.39 -24.67 -3.22
N GLN A 56 12.27 -23.68 -3.04
CA GLN A 56 13.71 -23.92 -2.93
C GLN A 56 14.04 -24.85 -1.75
N THR A 57 13.35 -24.68 -0.62
CA THR A 57 13.52 -25.55 0.55
C THR A 57 13.16 -27.00 0.25
N LEU A 58 12.11 -27.25 -0.55
CA LEU A 58 11.76 -28.60 -0.99
C LEU A 58 12.82 -29.21 -1.90
N ILE A 59 13.29 -28.44 -2.89
CA ILE A 59 14.28 -28.92 -3.88
C ILE A 59 15.61 -29.22 -3.19
N TYR A 60 16.07 -28.31 -2.32
CA TYR A 60 17.36 -28.44 -1.66
C TYR A 60 17.41 -29.59 -0.64
N ASN A 61 16.27 -29.88 0.01
CA ASN A 61 16.18 -30.93 1.03
C ASN A 61 15.51 -32.21 0.51
N ILE A 62 15.49 -32.44 -0.80
CA ILE A 62 14.74 -33.55 -1.38
C ILE A 62 15.22 -34.92 -0.87
N ASP A 63 16.53 -35.09 -0.71
CA ASP A 63 17.13 -36.32 -0.19
C ASP A 63 16.76 -36.53 1.29
N ALA A 64 16.83 -35.48 2.11
CA ALA A 64 16.41 -35.53 3.50
C ALA A 64 14.91 -35.86 3.67
N ILE A 65 14.07 -35.32 2.78
CA ILE A 65 12.62 -35.62 2.76
C ILE A 65 12.39 -37.09 2.37
N GLN A 66 13.15 -37.62 1.41
CA GLN A 66 13.10 -39.04 1.03
C GLN A 66 13.52 -39.96 2.19
N ASP A 67 14.50 -39.53 2.99
CA ASP A 67 14.92 -40.20 4.24
C ASP A 67 13.94 -40.00 5.42
N ARG A 68 12.73 -39.50 5.14
CA ARG A 68 11.63 -39.27 6.08
C ARG A 68 11.90 -38.20 7.14
N LEU A 69 12.80 -37.25 6.88
CA LEU A 69 12.85 -36.03 7.68
C LEU A 69 11.70 -35.10 7.29
N TYR A 70 10.68 -35.01 8.15
CA TYR A 70 9.49 -34.20 7.90
C TYR A 70 9.67 -32.70 8.16
N ILE A 71 10.75 -32.30 8.85
CA ILE A 71 10.98 -30.90 9.22
C ILE A 71 11.11 -30.00 7.97
N PRO A 72 11.94 -30.32 6.95
CA PRO A 72 12.05 -29.48 5.76
C PRO A 72 10.73 -29.38 4.98
N LEU A 73 9.96 -30.47 4.94
CA LEU A 73 8.64 -30.50 4.32
C LEU A 73 7.65 -29.58 5.05
N PHE A 74 7.64 -29.61 6.38
CA PHE A 74 6.82 -28.72 7.19
C PHE A 74 7.20 -27.25 6.99
N VAL A 75 8.49 -26.92 7.04
CA VAL A 75 8.99 -25.55 6.85
C VAL A 75 8.61 -25.02 5.47
N ALA A 76 8.84 -25.82 4.42
CA ALA A 76 8.44 -25.46 3.07
C ALA A 76 6.92 -25.25 2.95
N GLY A 77 6.11 -26.16 3.51
CA GLY A 77 4.66 -26.03 3.51
C GLY A 77 4.18 -24.76 4.22
N ALA A 78 4.77 -24.43 5.36
CA ALA A 78 4.48 -23.20 6.09
C ALA A 78 4.84 -21.94 5.28
N MET A 79 5.98 -21.94 4.59
CA MET A 79 6.39 -20.85 3.70
C MET A 79 5.43 -20.68 2.52
N LEU A 80 5.05 -21.76 1.86
CA LEU A 80 4.07 -21.73 0.76
C LEU A 80 2.72 -21.16 1.24
N PHE A 81 2.24 -21.61 2.41
CA PHE A 81 1.01 -21.10 3.00
C PHE A 81 1.11 -19.61 3.37
N ALA A 82 2.18 -19.22 4.05
CA ALA A 82 2.41 -17.82 4.44
C ALA A 82 2.49 -16.89 3.21
N GLY A 83 3.20 -17.32 2.16
CA GLY A 83 3.26 -16.57 0.91
C GLY A 83 1.90 -16.46 0.23
N ALA A 84 1.10 -17.54 0.20
CA ALA A 84 -0.27 -17.50 -0.32
C ALA A 84 -1.17 -16.52 0.47
N VAL A 85 -1.07 -16.51 1.80
CA VAL A 85 -1.80 -15.57 2.67
C VAL A 85 -1.39 -14.12 2.37
N GLN A 86 -0.11 -13.84 2.15
CA GLN A 86 0.36 -12.50 1.78
C GLN A 86 -0.22 -12.05 0.42
N ILE A 87 -0.28 -12.94 -0.57
CA ILE A 87 -0.90 -12.67 -1.87
C ILE A 87 -2.41 -12.42 -1.72
N LEU A 88 -3.11 -13.20 -0.91
CA LEU A 88 -4.53 -12.97 -0.61
C LEU A 88 -4.74 -11.61 0.06
N ASN A 89 -3.87 -11.23 0.99
CA ASN A 89 -3.90 -9.92 1.61
C ASN A 89 -3.66 -8.79 0.60
N TYR A 90 -2.78 -8.96 -0.38
CA TYR A 90 -2.63 -8.02 -1.49
C TYR A 90 -3.97 -7.79 -2.22
N PHE A 91 -4.66 -8.85 -2.64
CA PHE A 91 -5.95 -8.72 -3.32
C PHE A 91 -7.02 -8.07 -2.43
N ARG A 92 -7.05 -8.43 -1.15
CA ARG A 92 -7.96 -7.85 -0.16
C ARG A 92 -7.72 -6.34 0.04
N LEU A 93 -6.46 -5.94 0.22
CA LEU A 93 -6.08 -4.54 0.43
C LEU A 93 -6.30 -3.72 -0.85
N ARG A 94 -5.94 -4.26 -2.02
CA ARG A 94 -6.20 -3.63 -3.32
C ARG A 94 -7.70 -3.37 -3.53
N LYS A 95 -8.56 -4.31 -3.15
CA LYS A 95 -10.02 -4.14 -3.21
C LYS A 95 -10.51 -3.12 -2.18
N LYS A 96 -10.00 -3.16 -0.94
CA LYS A 96 -10.39 -2.24 0.14
C LYS A 96 -10.04 -0.78 -0.21
N TYR A 97 -8.87 -0.55 -0.78
CA TYR A 97 -8.36 0.80 -1.07
C TYR A 97 -8.60 1.24 -2.52
N SER A 98 -9.32 0.45 -3.32
CA SER A 98 -9.64 0.80 -4.71
C SER A 98 -10.34 2.15 -4.85
N ARG A 99 -11.13 2.58 -3.86
CA ARG A 99 -11.78 3.89 -3.88
C ARG A 99 -10.77 5.03 -3.73
N LEU A 100 -9.80 4.90 -2.82
CA LEU A 100 -8.75 5.89 -2.62
C LEU A 100 -7.87 6.03 -3.88
N PHE A 101 -7.53 4.91 -4.53
CA PHE A 101 -6.76 4.94 -5.77
C PHE A 101 -7.51 5.63 -6.91
N LYS A 102 -8.84 5.46 -6.99
CA LYS A 102 -9.68 6.18 -7.98
C LYS A 102 -9.72 7.68 -7.71
N VAL A 103 -9.92 8.07 -6.44
CA VAL A 103 -9.93 9.49 -6.03
C VAL A 103 -8.59 10.16 -6.33
N GLN A 104 -7.48 9.46 -6.12
CA GLN A 104 -6.15 9.96 -6.49
C GLN A 104 -5.99 10.16 -8.01
N ASP A 105 -6.48 9.21 -8.82
CA ASP A 105 -6.43 9.32 -10.29
C ASP A 105 -7.32 10.44 -10.82
N GLU A 106 -8.44 10.72 -10.15
CA GLU A 106 -9.32 11.86 -10.46
C GLU A 106 -8.68 13.19 -10.05
N LEU A 107 -8.06 13.26 -8.86
CA LEU A 107 -7.31 14.45 -8.38
C LEU A 107 -6.11 14.78 -9.27
N LYS A 108 -5.45 13.79 -9.87
CA LYS A 108 -4.35 14.02 -10.82
C LYS A 108 -4.81 14.58 -12.18
N LYS A 109 -6.11 14.47 -12.50
CA LYS A 109 -6.67 14.88 -13.80
C LYS A 109 -7.42 16.22 -13.75
N ALA A 110 -7.82 16.64 -12.55
CA ALA A 110 -8.38 17.98 -12.29
C ALA A 110 -7.26 19.02 -12.31
#